data_AF-A0A1Z9QPC6-F1
#
_entry.id   AF-A0A1Z9QPC6-F1
#
_cell.length_a   1.000
_cell.length_b   1.000
_cell.length_c   1.000
_cell.angle_alpha   90.00
_cell.angle_beta   90.00
_cell.angle_gamma   90.00
#
_symmetry.space_group_name_H-M   'P 1'
#
loop_
_entity.id
_entity.type
_entity.pdbx_description
1 polymer ?
#
loop_
_entity_poly.entity_id
_entity_poly.type
_entity_poly.pdbx_seq_one_letter_code
_entity_poly.pdbx_strand_id
1 'polypeptide(L)'
;MGKLTKAQYDFWIDHADRESEELHSHLFWDPWSDEEGNPVTDDEDPRFLGNWYEIDDIVHCCSALQDNCTVTVTDEDGNEVWTTDDPESEKTEFYDPGEHEGYVFKGWSSEKGTFFGGEFVTDKFDPAKLKFFASNIDNEVFIDQVEYSNEEVYNDMGGDTTGKGYGYLMYES
;
A
#
# COMPACT_ATOMS: atom_id res chain seq x y z
N MET A 1 -5.94 -4.17 -0.01
CA MET A 1 -7.02 -4.74 -0.85
C MET A 1 -7.69 -5.82 -0.04
N GLY A 2 -9.02 -5.89 -0.07
CA GLY A 2 -9.77 -6.87 0.70
C GLY A 2 -11.11 -7.20 0.08
N LYS A 3 -11.80 -8.16 0.68
CA LYS A 3 -13.10 -8.66 0.21
C LYS A 3 -14.24 -7.82 0.76
N LEU A 4 -15.26 -7.63 -0.07
CA LEU A 4 -16.53 -7.07 0.33
C LEU A 4 -17.63 -8.13 0.34
N THR A 5 -18.61 -7.94 1.20
CA THR A 5 -19.91 -8.60 1.05
C THR A 5 -20.71 -7.94 -0.08
N LYS A 6 -21.69 -8.67 -0.61
CA LYS A 6 -22.61 -8.11 -1.60
C LYS A 6 -23.35 -6.85 -1.10
N ALA A 7 -23.75 -6.83 0.16
CA ALA A 7 -24.48 -5.70 0.73
C ALA A 7 -23.62 -4.43 0.81
N GLN A 8 -22.34 -4.58 1.16
CA GLN A 8 -21.35 -3.50 1.13
C GLN A 8 -21.14 -3.01 -0.31
N TYR A 9 -20.86 -3.91 -1.25
CA TYR A 9 -20.61 -3.53 -2.65
C TYR A 9 -21.82 -2.86 -3.30
N ASP A 10 -23.00 -3.48 -3.24
CA ASP A 10 -24.24 -2.96 -3.84
C ASP A 10 -24.58 -1.54 -3.36
N PHE A 11 -24.24 -1.23 -2.09
CA PHE A 11 -24.51 0.08 -1.51
C PHE A 11 -23.45 1.11 -1.87
N TRP A 12 -22.16 0.77 -1.77
CA TRP A 12 -21.08 1.74 -1.90
C TRP A 12 -20.55 1.93 -3.32
N ILE A 13 -20.81 1.03 -4.27
CA ILE A 13 -20.26 1.15 -5.63
C ILE A 13 -20.66 2.47 -6.31
N ASP A 14 -21.93 2.92 -6.18
CA ASP A 14 -22.37 4.20 -6.76
C ASP A 14 -21.68 5.41 -6.10
N HIS A 15 -21.39 5.30 -4.79
CA HIS A 15 -20.59 6.30 -4.08
C HIS A 15 -19.13 6.29 -4.54
N ALA A 16 -18.60 5.11 -4.83
CA ALA A 16 -17.24 4.96 -5.32
C ALA A 16 -17.08 5.57 -6.72
N ASP A 17 -17.98 5.23 -7.64
CA ASP A 17 -17.96 5.70 -9.03
C ASP A 17 -18.13 7.22 -9.16
N ARG A 18 -18.80 7.86 -8.19
CA ARG A 18 -18.98 9.33 -8.14
C ARG A 18 -17.98 10.06 -7.27
N GLU A 19 -16.97 9.36 -6.74
CA GLU A 19 -15.95 9.90 -5.81
C GLU A 19 -16.58 10.70 -4.66
N SER A 20 -17.49 10.06 -3.93
CA SER A 20 -18.33 10.75 -2.98
C SER A 20 -17.64 11.13 -1.67
N GLU A 21 -17.93 12.32 -1.13
CA GLU A 21 -17.45 12.76 0.19
C GLU A 21 -17.97 11.83 1.30
N GLU A 22 -19.18 11.30 1.14
CA GLU A 22 -19.76 10.37 2.11
C GLU A 22 -18.93 9.09 2.27
N LEU A 23 -18.48 8.48 1.16
CA LEU A 23 -17.62 7.30 1.19
C LEU A 23 -16.19 7.67 1.60
N HIS A 24 -15.70 8.83 1.17
CA HIS A 24 -14.38 9.32 1.57
C HIS A 24 -14.29 9.48 3.10
N SER A 25 -15.26 10.15 3.70
CA SER A 25 -15.36 10.32 5.15
C SER A 25 -15.44 8.96 5.86
N HIS A 26 -16.28 8.04 5.34
CA HIS A 26 -16.45 6.71 5.92
C HIS A 26 -15.15 5.89 5.91
N LEU A 27 -14.35 5.95 4.84
CA LEU A 27 -13.15 5.14 4.69
C LEU A 27 -11.90 5.74 5.34
N PHE A 28 -11.73 7.06 5.31
CA PHE A 28 -10.45 7.71 5.64
C PHE A 28 -10.51 8.70 6.82
N TRP A 29 -11.70 9.05 7.31
CA TRP A 29 -11.85 10.06 8.35
C TRP A 29 -12.45 9.50 9.64
N ASP A 30 -13.76 9.29 9.67
CA ASP A 30 -14.46 8.74 10.84
C ASP A 30 -15.71 7.95 10.39
N PRO A 31 -15.61 6.62 10.27
CA PRO A 31 -16.72 5.78 9.82
C PRO A 31 -17.95 5.84 10.75
N TRP A 32 -17.79 6.22 12.02
CA TRP A 32 -18.86 6.26 13.02
C TRP A 32 -19.53 7.63 13.13
N SER A 33 -19.04 8.63 12.38
CA SER A 33 -19.59 9.98 12.36
C SER A 33 -20.50 10.19 11.16
N ASP A 34 -21.62 10.90 11.34
CA ASP A 34 -22.51 11.32 10.26
C ASP A 34 -22.03 12.63 9.57
N GLU A 35 -20.85 13.12 9.97
CA GLU A 35 -20.17 14.23 9.31
C GLU A 35 -19.92 13.94 7.83
N GLU A 36 -19.92 15.01 7.03
CA GLU A 36 -19.75 14.95 5.56
C GLU A 36 -20.80 14.09 4.84
N GLY A 37 -21.92 13.78 5.51
CA GLY A 37 -23.06 13.09 4.92
C GLY A 37 -22.92 11.56 4.92
N ASN A 38 -22.00 10.99 5.69
CA ASN A 38 -21.82 9.55 5.83
C ASN A 38 -23.15 8.85 6.22
N PRO A 39 -23.74 8.02 5.33
CA PRO A 39 -25.08 7.46 5.52
C PRO A 39 -25.10 6.19 6.39
N VAL A 40 -23.94 5.63 6.76
CA VAL A 40 -23.82 4.38 7.52
C VAL A 40 -22.77 4.58 8.62
N THR A 41 -23.22 4.65 9.88
CA THR A 41 -22.37 4.91 11.05
C THR A 41 -22.48 3.87 12.16
N ASP A 42 -23.44 2.95 12.02
CA ASP A 42 -23.64 1.81 12.91
C ASP A 42 -22.81 0.63 12.38
N ASP A 43 -21.84 0.15 13.17
CA ASP A 43 -20.93 -0.93 12.79
C ASP A 43 -21.59 -2.31 12.76
N GLU A 44 -22.81 -2.43 13.31
CA GLU A 44 -23.67 -3.61 13.15
C GLU A 44 -24.48 -3.57 11.84
N ASP A 45 -24.48 -2.46 11.09
CA ASP A 45 -25.12 -2.39 9.77
C ASP A 45 -24.33 -3.25 8.76
N PRO A 46 -24.98 -4.16 8.01
CA PRO A 46 -24.28 -5.02 7.05
C PRO A 46 -23.62 -4.28 5.89
N ARG A 47 -23.86 -2.97 5.73
CA ARG A 47 -23.21 -2.10 4.74
C ARG A 47 -21.99 -1.38 5.30
N PHE A 48 -21.76 -1.41 6.62
CA PHE A 48 -20.63 -0.74 7.24
C PHE A 48 -19.31 -1.34 6.72
N LEU A 49 -18.38 -0.46 6.34
CA LEU A 49 -17.04 -0.84 5.88
C LEU A 49 -16.03 -0.70 7.02
N GLY A 50 -16.06 0.44 7.72
CA GLY A 50 -15.00 0.83 8.65
C GLY A 50 -13.86 1.54 7.94
N ASN A 51 -12.70 1.65 8.59
CA ASN A 51 -11.56 2.29 7.95
C ASN A 51 -11.00 1.41 6.84
N TRP A 52 -10.51 2.02 5.76
CA TRP A 52 -10.01 1.29 4.59
C TRP A 52 -8.92 0.24 4.92
N TYR A 53 -8.08 0.51 5.93
CA TYR A 53 -7.02 -0.38 6.40
C TYR A 53 -7.52 -1.53 7.30
N GLU A 54 -8.82 -1.60 7.57
CA GLU A 54 -9.44 -2.73 8.28
C GLU A 54 -10.05 -3.74 7.29
N ILE A 55 -10.03 -3.42 5.98
CA ILE A 55 -10.66 -4.17 4.89
C ILE A 55 -9.59 -4.55 3.85
N ASP A 56 -8.53 -5.20 4.32
CA ASP A 56 -7.31 -5.47 3.56
C ASP A 56 -6.84 -6.92 3.62
N ASP A 57 -7.78 -7.85 3.82
CA ASP A 57 -7.53 -9.29 4.01
C ASP A 57 -6.93 -10.03 2.80
N ILE A 58 -6.85 -9.39 1.63
CA ILE A 58 -6.18 -9.95 0.44
C ILE A 58 -4.70 -9.57 0.42
N VAL A 59 -4.39 -8.26 0.54
CA VAL A 59 -3.00 -7.75 0.58
C VAL A 59 -2.95 -6.39 1.27
N HIS A 60 -1.94 -6.19 2.11
CA HIS A 60 -1.62 -4.94 2.79
C HIS A 60 -0.12 -4.64 2.63
N CYS A 61 0.23 -3.44 2.18
CA CYS A 61 1.62 -3.00 2.07
C CYS A 61 1.77 -1.50 2.36
N CYS A 62 2.96 -1.12 2.86
CA CYS A 62 3.42 0.26 2.94
C CYS A 62 4.78 0.34 2.25
N SER A 63 4.82 0.88 1.03
CA SER A 63 5.95 0.69 0.12
C SER A 63 6.02 1.75 -0.97
N ALA A 64 7.15 1.79 -1.68
CA ALA A 64 7.37 2.72 -2.78
C ALA A 64 7.02 2.06 -4.12
N LEU A 65 6.36 2.82 -5.01
CA LEU A 65 6.16 2.43 -6.41
C LEU A 65 7.52 2.26 -7.11
N GLN A 66 7.76 1.10 -7.70
CA GLN A 66 9.04 0.76 -8.34
C GLN A 66 9.44 1.81 -9.39
N ASP A 67 8.51 2.22 -10.27
CA ASP A 67 8.74 3.20 -11.33
C ASP A 67 8.98 4.64 -10.84
N ASN A 68 8.81 4.89 -9.53
CA ASN A 68 9.01 6.19 -8.91
C ASN A 68 9.78 6.05 -7.57
N CYS A 69 10.71 5.10 -7.52
CA CYS A 69 11.52 4.80 -6.35
C CYS A 69 12.98 5.14 -6.62
N THR A 70 13.63 5.78 -5.65
CA THR A 70 15.09 5.90 -5.61
C THR A 70 15.59 5.16 -4.38
N VAL A 71 16.58 4.30 -4.57
CA VAL A 71 17.27 3.60 -3.49
C VAL A 71 18.66 4.20 -3.34
N THR A 72 19.03 4.55 -2.12
CA THR A 72 20.36 5.08 -1.80
C THR A 72 20.93 4.27 -0.64
N VAL A 73 22.15 3.79 -0.81
CA VAL A 73 22.93 3.13 0.24
C VAL A 73 24.01 4.12 0.69
N THR A 74 24.10 4.33 1.99
CA THR A 74 25.12 5.17 2.61
C THR A 74 26.05 4.35 3.50
N ASP A 75 27.28 4.81 3.68
CA ASP A 75 28.17 4.29 4.73
C ASP A 75 27.79 4.83 6.13
N GLU A 76 28.53 4.38 7.14
CA GLU A 76 28.36 4.78 8.55
C GLU A 76 28.59 6.28 8.83
N ASP A 77 29.30 6.98 7.94
CA ASP A 77 29.54 8.41 7.99
C ASP A 77 28.45 9.20 7.22
N GLY A 78 27.48 8.51 6.61
CA GLY A 78 26.40 9.10 5.83
C GLY A 78 26.79 9.47 4.39
N ASN A 79 27.93 8.99 3.89
CA ASN A 79 28.32 9.21 2.50
C ASN A 79 27.61 8.21 1.60
N GLU A 80 27.07 8.68 0.46
CA GLU A 80 26.49 7.80 -0.56
C GLU A 80 27.56 6.87 -1.16
N VAL A 81 27.31 5.56 -1.11
CA VAL A 81 28.16 4.54 -1.73
C VAL A 81 27.57 3.96 -2.99
N TRP A 82 26.24 4.03 -3.13
CA TRP A 82 25.51 3.56 -4.31
C TRP A 82 24.10 4.13 -4.34
N THR A 83 23.59 4.36 -5.54
CA THR A 83 22.21 4.79 -5.77
C THR A 83 21.67 4.22 -7.08
N THR A 84 20.35 4.02 -7.14
CA THR A 84 19.61 3.70 -8.37
C THR A 84 18.23 4.36 -8.33
N ASP A 85 17.77 4.78 -9.51
CA ASP A 85 16.43 5.26 -9.82
C ASP A 85 15.56 4.20 -10.54
N ASP A 86 16.10 2.99 -10.73
CA ASP A 86 15.44 1.88 -11.41
C ASP A 86 15.74 0.55 -10.68
N PRO A 87 15.20 0.37 -9.45
CA PRO A 87 15.41 -0.86 -8.70
C PRO A 87 14.69 -2.02 -9.38
N GLU A 88 15.44 -3.01 -9.88
CA GLU A 88 14.88 -4.24 -10.44
C GLU A 88 14.50 -5.23 -9.33
N SER A 89 13.28 -5.78 -9.37
CA SER A 89 12.85 -6.83 -8.45
C SER A 89 13.26 -8.23 -8.94
N GLU A 90 13.80 -9.04 -8.03
CA GLU A 90 14.20 -10.44 -8.28
C GLU A 90 12.96 -11.33 -8.46
N LYS A 91 11.91 -11.04 -7.69
CA LYS A 91 10.62 -11.72 -7.75
C LYS A 91 9.49 -10.73 -7.44
N THR A 92 8.38 -10.93 -8.13
CA THR A 92 7.13 -10.18 -7.92
C THR A 92 6.00 -11.13 -7.58
N GLU A 93 5.25 -10.84 -6.52
CA GLU A 93 3.97 -11.50 -6.20
C GLU A 93 2.82 -10.71 -6.82
N PHE A 94 1.81 -11.39 -7.36
CA PHE A 94 0.73 -10.74 -8.12
C PHE A 94 -0.60 -10.83 -7.39
N TYR A 95 -1.29 -9.69 -7.31
CA TYR A 95 -2.61 -9.53 -6.69
C TYR A 95 -3.52 -8.82 -7.69
N ASP A 96 -4.22 -9.60 -8.51
CA ASP A 96 -5.21 -9.11 -9.47
C ASP A 96 -6.62 -9.20 -8.85
N PRO A 97 -7.37 -8.09 -8.72
CA PRO A 97 -8.72 -8.11 -8.18
C PRO A 97 -9.66 -9.06 -8.95
N GLY A 98 -9.45 -9.25 -10.26
CA GLY A 98 -10.24 -10.13 -11.10
C GLY A 98 -10.00 -11.64 -10.88
N GLU A 99 -8.96 -12.02 -10.14
CA GLU A 99 -8.71 -13.42 -9.75
C GLU A 99 -9.46 -13.84 -8.47
N HIS A 100 -10.17 -12.91 -7.82
CA HIS A 100 -10.95 -13.18 -6.61
C HIS A 100 -12.44 -13.30 -6.94
N GLU A 101 -13.10 -14.39 -6.54
CA GLU A 101 -14.56 -14.50 -6.70
C GLU A 101 -15.30 -13.50 -5.80
N GLY A 102 -16.32 -12.83 -6.35
CA GLY A 102 -17.20 -11.95 -5.58
C GLY A 102 -16.86 -10.47 -5.73
N TYR A 103 -16.68 -9.78 -4.59
CA TYR A 103 -16.53 -8.33 -4.54
C TYR A 103 -15.23 -7.95 -3.85
N VAL A 104 -14.46 -7.04 -4.46
CA VAL A 104 -13.15 -6.64 -3.95
C VAL A 104 -13.08 -5.12 -3.79
N PHE A 105 -12.44 -4.67 -2.72
CA PHE A 105 -12.10 -3.29 -2.45
C PHE A 105 -10.58 -3.10 -2.50
N LYS A 106 -10.12 -2.07 -3.20
CA LYS A 106 -8.75 -1.56 -3.13
C LYS A 106 -8.83 -0.15 -2.58
N GLY A 107 -8.27 0.09 -1.39
CA GLY A 107 -8.09 1.43 -0.82
C GLY A 107 -6.61 1.72 -0.65
N TRP A 108 -6.21 2.99 -0.78
CA TRP A 108 -4.83 3.41 -0.57
C TRP A 108 -4.73 4.86 -0.08
N SER A 109 -3.60 5.12 0.58
CA SER A 109 -3.08 6.48 0.80
C SER A 109 -1.75 6.60 0.07
N SER A 110 -1.58 7.67 -0.69
CA SER A 110 -0.34 8.00 -1.40
C SER A 110 0.34 9.19 -0.74
N GLU A 111 1.63 9.05 -0.44
CA GLU A 111 2.45 10.11 0.14
C GLU A 111 3.76 10.26 -0.64
N LYS A 112 4.51 11.32 -0.39
CA LYS A 112 5.87 11.48 -0.92
C LYS A 112 6.88 11.40 0.21
N GLY A 113 7.95 10.64 0.01
CA GLY A 113 9.05 10.58 0.96
C GLY A 113 9.71 9.22 1.01
N THR A 114 10.23 8.88 2.19
CA THR A 114 10.93 7.63 2.45
C THR A 114 9.93 6.62 3.01
N PHE A 115 9.77 5.48 2.33
CA PHE A 115 8.90 4.38 2.76
C PHE A 115 9.67 3.25 3.45
N PHE A 116 10.99 3.19 3.24
CA PHE A 116 11.85 2.15 3.78
C PHE A 116 13.21 2.74 4.19
N GLY A 117 13.67 2.41 5.39
CA GLY A 117 15.02 2.67 5.86
C GLY A 117 15.49 1.54 6.75
N GLY A 118 16.60 0.90 6.38
CA GLY A 118 17.15 -0.25 7.08
C GLY A 118 18.68 -0.25 7.07
N GLU A 119 19.24 -1.05 7.96
CA GLU A 119 20.69 -1.19 8.16
C GLU A 119 21.12 -2.63 7.94
N PHE A 120 22.33 -2.80 7.41
CA PHE A 120 22.99 -4.10 7.31
C PHE A 120 24.50 -3.91 7.47
N VAL A 121 25.21 -4.98 7.83
CA VAL A 121 26.66 -4.94 8.08
C VAL A 121 27.40 -5.74 7.02
N THR A 122 28.44 -5.13 6.44
CA THR A 122 29.32 -5.78 5.46
C THR A 122 30.72 -5.16 5.48
N ASP A 123 31.77 -5.95 5.24
CA ASP A 123 33.14 -5.42 5.13
C ASP A 123 33.33 -4.55 3.88
N LYS A 124 32.64 -4.92 2.80
CA LYS A 124 32.64 -4.21 1.52
C LYS A 124 31.26 -4.31 0.91
N PHE A 125 30.68 -3.16 0.55
CA PHE A 125 29.43 -3.12 -0.17
C PHE A 125 29.60 -3.69 -1.60
N ASP A 126 28.66 -4.55 -1.99
CA ASP A 126 28.56 -5.16 -3.31
C ASP A 126 27.09 -5.05 -3.79
N PRO A 127 26.78 -4.18 -4.77
CA PRO A 127 25.42 -3.99 -5.27
C PRO A 127 24.76 -5.29 -5.75
N ALA A 128 25.54 -6.26 -6.24
CA ALA A 128 25.00 -7.53 -6.73
C ALA A 128 24.41 -8.43 -5.63
N LYS A 129 24.66 -8.09 -4.37
CA LYS A 129 24.09 -8.79 -3.20
C LYS A 129 22.84 -8.12 -2.66
N LEU A 130 22.53 -6.90 -3.11
CA LEU A 130 21.31 -6.19 -2.78
C LEU A 130 20.20 -6.68 -3.72
N LYS A 131 19.12 -7.17 -3.14
CA LYS A 131 17.96 -7.71 -3.88
C LYS A 131 16.70 -7.03 -3.40
N PHE A 132 15.82 -6.78 -4.35
CA PHE A 132 14.50 -6.23 -4.09
C PHE A 132 13.44 -7.27 -4.44
N PHE A 133 12.38 -7.30 -3.66
CA PHE A 133 11.19 -8.10 -3.91
C PHE A 133 10.00 -7.16 -3.93
N ALA A 134 8.97 -7.56 -4.67
CA ALA A 134 7.85 -6.68 -4.95
C ALA A 134 6.51 -7.38 -4.88
N SER A 135 5.47 -6.59 -4.62
CA SER A 135 4.08 -6.94 -4.89
C SER A 135 3.56 -6.11 -6.05
N ASN A 136 2.99 -6.78 -7.06
CA ASN A 136 2.16 -6.16 -8.08
C ASN A 136 0.71 -6.21 -7.59
N ILE A 137 0.15 -5.05 -7.27
CA ILE A 137 -1.21 -4.92 -6.76
C ILE A 137 -2.01 -4.14 -7.79
N ASP A 138 -2.86 -4.85 -8.54
CA ASP A 138 -3.73 -4.24 -9.55
C ASP A 138 -2.92 -3.38 -10.55
N ASN A 139 -1.94 -4.03 -11.18
CA ASN A 139 -1.04 -3.48 -12.20
C ASN A 139 -0.04 -2.42 -11.74
N GLU A 140 0.06 -2.15 -10.44
CA GLU A 140 1.08 -1.27 -9.84
C GLU A 140 2.11 -2.10 -9.07
N VAL A 141 3.40 -1.87 -9.29
CA VAL A 141 4.48 -2.65 -8.66
C VAL A 141 5.11 -1.85 -7.52
N PHE A 142 5.14 -2.45 -6.33
CA PHE A 142 5.68 -1.86 -5.11
C PHE A 142 6.87 -2.67 -4.60
N ILE A 143 7.98 -1.99 -4.29
CA ILE A 143 9.12 -2.63 -3.61
C ILE A 143 8.82 -2.70 -2.12
N ASP A 144 8.63 -3.90 -1.59
CA ASP A 144 8.14 -4.14 -0.23
C ASP A 144 9.06 -4.99 0.65
N GLN A 145 10.08 -5.60 0.06
CA GLN A 145 11.12 -6.32 0.80
C GLN A 145 12.50 -6.10 0.17
N VAL A 146 13.51 -5.99 1.04
CA VAL A 146 14.91 -5.79 0.69
C VAL A 146 15.74 -6.88 1.36
N GLU A 147 16.66 -7.47 0.61
CA GLU A 147 17.66 -8.40 1.16
C GLU A 147 19.07 -7.93 0.78
N TYR A 148 20.02 -8.15 1.67
CA TYR A 148 21.45 -8.03 1.37
C TYR A 148 22.17 -9.32 1.73
N SER A 149 22.91 -9.91 0.79
CA SER A 149 23.60 -11.20 0.99
C SER A 149 22.69 -12.36 1.39
N ASN A 150 21.41 -12.32 0.96
CA ASN A 150 20.33 -13.27 1.33
C ASN A 150 19.92 -13.21 2.82
N GLU A 151 20.21 -12.10 3.48
CA GLU A 151 19.63 -11.76 4.78
C GLU A 151 18.65 -10.59 4.58
N GLU A 152 17.49 -10.69 5.21
CA GLU A 152 16.46 -9.65 5.18
C GLU A 152 16.99 -8.37 5.84
N VAL A 153 16.79 -7.24 5.16
CA VAL A 153 17.04 -5.92 5.72
C VAL A 153 15.71 -5.42 6.26
N TYR A 154 15.63 -5.26 7.58
CA TYR A 154 14.41 -4.81 8.24
C TYR A 154 14.25 -3.29 8.15
N ASN A 155 13.00 -2.85 7.99
CA ASN A 155 12.63 -1.44 7.99
C ASN A 155 12.61 -0.87 9.42
N ASP A 156 13.78 -0.75 10.04
CA ASP A 156 13.92 -0.35 11.45
C ASP A 156 14.01 1.19 11.63
N MET A 157 14.29 1.93 10.57
CA MET A 157 14.30 3.41 10.61
C MET A 157 12.93 4.03 10.30
N GLY A 158 11.99 3.21 9.81
CA GLY A 158 10.64 3.65 9.45
C GLY A 158 10.60 4.51 8.18
N GLY A 159 9.52 5.29 8.07
CA GLY A 159 9.29 6.21 6.96
C GLY A 159 9.18 7.67 7.40
N ASP A 160 9.56 8.58 6.50
CA ASP A 160 9.32 10.01 6.62
C ASP A 160 8.58 10.46 5.36
N THR A 161 7.28 10.65 5.51
CA THR A 161 6.36 10.91 4.40
C THR A 161 5.60 12.22 4.60
N THR A 162 5.32 12.89 3.49
CA THR A 162 4.62 14.18 3.47
C THR A 162 3.60 14.24 2.35
N GLY A 163 2.52 14.99 2.62
CA GLY A 163 1.36 15.07 1.74
C GLY A 163 0.54 13.78 1.77
N LYS A 164 -0.78 13.91 1.60
CA LYS A 164 -1.69 12.77 1.56
C LYS A 164 -2.62 12.91 0.38
N GLY A 165 -2.60 11.90 -0.48
CA GLY A 165 -3.66 11.61 -1.43
C GLY A 165 -4.33 10.31 -1.00
N TYR A 166 -5.61 10.17 -1.30
CA TYR A 166 -6.36 8.96 -1.00
C TYR A 166 -7.06 8.49 -2.27
N GLY A 167 -7.29 7.20 -2.37
CA GLY A 167 -8.09 6.66 -3.45
C GLY A 167 -8.66 5.31 -3.09
N TYR A 168 -9.66 4.92 -3.86
CA TYR A 168 -10.31 3.64 -3.73
C TYR A 168 -10.89 3.16 -5.06
N LEU A 169 -10.99 1.84 -5.22
CA LEU A 169 -11.64 1.16 -6.33
C LEU A 169 -12.41 -0.05 -5.78
N MET A 170 -13.51 -0.39 -6.45
CA MET A 170 -14.32 -1.57 -6.14
C MET A 170 -14.52 -2.41 -7.40
N TYR A 171 -14.41 -3.73 -7.26
CA TYR A 171 -14.46 -4.69 -8.36
C TYR A 171 -15.54 -5.76 -8.10
N GLU A 172 -16.13 -6.30 -9.17
CA GLU A 172 -17.00 -7.48 -9.17
C GLU A 172 -16.48 -8.50 -10.20
N SER A 173 -16.36 -9.77 -9.79
CA SER A 173 -15.83 -10.89 -10.59
C SER A 173 -16.58 -12.20 -10.39
#